data_AF-A0A650CUE9-F1
#
_entry.id   AF-A0A650CUE9-F1
#
_cell.length_a   1.000
_cell.length_b   1.000
_cell.length_c   1.000
_cell.angle_alpha   90.00
_cell.angle_beta   90.00
_cell.angle_gamma   90.00
#
_symmetry.space_group_name_H-M   'P 1'
#
loop_
_entity.id
_entity.type
_entity.pdbx_description
1 polymer ?
#
loop_
_entity_poly.entity_id
_entity_poly.type
_entity_poly.pdbx_seq_one_letter_code
_entity_poly.pdbx_strand_id
1 'polypeptide(L)'
;MVKYCPKCGYPNSDDANFCVRCGYQFSAVGDQQSQQPNSQPPYIPANSNSSESPKKKIPLKAIIGGILAIIIILVVFLVVLPLISPHGVSALASTAQSEFGGKWVTAKCKSGTASYMGNGEYKVEYLNGTVVYESYNSLQFTNLLSPPFSGSSAYQIIYNAYPSKVVFSIINGTANGEKTYIILIGAYWNYTPSPASETYSVINSILSNSSYSASISAAEAQAKSQGICFVLSSFNGLDYYYTSTANTTLLSQLPISSSPLQSLGVTSISALGAFEGVSNNEEIAVLAVNLAPTNSQMQSIVSQFQSCL
;
A
#
# COMPACT_ATOMS: atom_id res chain seq x y z
N MET A 1 -4.91 13.11 -38.39
CA MET A 1 -5.85 12.14 -37.79
C MET A 1 -5.05 11.23 -36.86
N VAL A 2 -5.71 10.49 -35.96
CA VAL A 2 -5.04 9.57 -35.02
C VAL A 2 -5.57 8.17 -35.25
N LYS A 3 -4.68 7.16 -35.19
CA LYS A 3 -5.05 5.74 -35.25
C LYS A 3 -4.72 5.05 -33.94
N TYR A 4 -5.62 4.19 -33.49
CA TYR A 4 -5.45 3.46 -32.23
C TYR A 4 -4.77 2.12 -32.50
N CYS A 5 -3.76 1.80 -31.69
CA CYS A 5 -3.08 0.51 -31.81
C CYS A 5 -4.04 -0.63 -31.45
N PRO A 6 -4.27 -1.63 -32.32
CA PRO A 6 -5.16 -2.75 -32.02
C PRO A 6 -4.61 -3.67 -30.91
N LYS A 7 -3.29 -3.61 -30.64
CA LYS A 7 -2.63 -4.41 -29.60
C LYS A 7 -2.72 -3.79 -28.21
N CYS A 8 -2.68 -2.46 -28.07
CA CYS A 8 -2.57 -1.80 -26.76
C CYS A 8 -3.45 -0.55 -26.56
N GLY A 9 -4.24 -0.15 -27.55
CA GLY A 9 -5.16 0.99 -27.46
C GLY A 9 -4.50 2.37 -27.43
N TYR A 10 -3.16 2.46 -27.55
CA TYR A 10 -2.47 3.75 -27.54
C TYR A 10 -2.76 4.55 -28.83
N PRO A 11 -3.05 5.86 -28.76
CA PRO A 11 -3.20 6.71 -29.94
C PRO A 11 -1.83 6.94 -30.58
N ASN A 12 -1.72 6.68 -31.88
CA ASN A 12 -0.52 6.95 -32.68
C ASN A 12 -0.87 7.93 -33.80
N SER A 13 0.14 8.63 -34.30
CA SER A 13 0.00 9.43 -35.51
C SER A 13 -0.43 8.54 -36.69
N ASP A 14 -1.18 9.10 -37.64
CA ASP A 14 -1.75 8.34 -38.75
C ASP A 14 -0.68 7.77 -39.70
N ASP A 15 0.46 8.46 -39.80
CA ASP A 15 1.66 8.08 -40.54
C ASP A 15 2.59 7.12 -39.77
N ALA A 16 2.25 6.72 -38.55
CA ALA A 16 3.10 5.83 -37.76
C ALA A 16 3.14 4.42 -38.37
N ASN A 17 4.32 3.92 -38.72
CA ASN A 17 4.51 2.54 -39.20
C ASN A 17 4.52 1.52 -38.05
N PHE A 18 4.78 1.97 -36.82
CA PHE A 18 4.82 1.14 -35.61
C PHE A 18 4.16 1.87 -34.44
N CYS A 19 3.62 1.11 -33.48
CA CYS A 19 3.10 1.68 -32.26
C CYS A 19 4.25 2.09 -31.33
N VAL A 20 4.30 3.38 -30.95
CA VAL A 20 5.35 3.93 -30.08
C VAL A 20 5.36 3.34 -28.68
N ARG A 21 4.25 2.75 -28.24
CA ARG A 21 4.12 2.15 -26.91
C ARG A 21 4.50 0.66 -26.87
N CYS A 22 4.18 -0.11 -27.90
CA CYS A 22 4.26 -1.58 -27.83
C CYS A 22 4.94 -2.25 -29.04
N GLY A 23 5.44 -1.48 -30.01
CA GLY A 23 6.16 -1.99 -31.18
C GLY A 23 5.29 -2.70 -32.23
N TYR A 24 3.96 -2.67 -32.09
CA TYR A 24 3.06 -3.25 -33.09
C TYR A 24 3.24 -2.58 -34.45
N GLN A 25 3.58 -3.34 -35.50
CA GLN A 25 3.73 -2.84 -36.86
C GLN A 25 2.37 -2.67 -37.53
N PHE A 26 2.08 -1.46 -37.99
CA PHE A 26 0.92 -1.17 -38.82
C PHE A 26 1.30 -1.56 -40.26
N SER A 27 0.85 -2.73 -40.72
CA SER A 27 1.08 -3.15 -42.11
C SER A 27 0.49 -2.11 -43.06
N ALA A 28 1.30 -1.59 -43.97
CA ALA A 28 0.84 -0.76 -45.07
C ALA A 28 -0.11 -1.59 -45.93
N VAL A 29 -1.36 -1.14 -46.05
CA VAL A 29 -2.31 -1.70 -47.00
C VAL A 29 -1.88 -1.22 -48.39
N GLY A 30 -1.10 -2.06 -49.07
CA GLY A 30 -0.79 -2.00 -50.49
C GLY A 30 -0.82 -3.44 -51.01
N ASP A 31 -1.50 -3.62 -52.15
CA ASP A 31 -1.88 -4.90 -52.74
C ASP A 31 -0.77 -5.95 -52.93
N GLN A 32 -1.25 -7.19 -53.09
CA GLN A 32 -0.63 -8.35 -53.76
C GLN A 32 0.07 -9.42 -52.90
N GLN A 33 -0.69 -10.47 -52.59
CA GLN A 33 -0.63 -11.77 -53.29
C GLN A 33 0.77 -12.23 -53.78
N SER A 34 1.30 -13.29 -53.16
CA SER A 34 2.27 -14.24 -53.73
C SER A 34 2.11 -15.58 -52.98
N GLN A 35 1.30 -16.51 -53.52
CA GLN A 35 1.66 -17.67 -54.34
C GLN A 35 2.48 -18.77 -53.63
N GLN A 36 1.85 -19.94 -53.43
CA GLN A 36 2.50 -21.25 -53.41
C GLN A 36 1.85 -22.18 -54.47
N PRO A 37 2.60 -23.11 -55.09
CA PRO A 37 2.25 -23.70 -56.39
C PRO A 37 1.50 -25.04 -56.31
N ASN A 38 0.42 -25.11 -57.08
CA ASN A 38 -0.06 -26.14 -58.01
C ASN A 38 0.27 -27.65 -57.81
N SER A 39 -0.78 -28.47 -57.71
CA SER A 39 -0.96 -29.69 -58.53
C SER A 39 -2.43 -30.20 -58.51
N GLN A 40 -3.15 -30.02 -59.63
CA GLN A 40 -4.40 -30.71 -60.06
C GLN A 40 -4.06 -32.07 -60.75
N PRO A 41 -4.99 -32.99 -61.18
CA PRO A 41 -6.39 -32.83 -61.69
C PRO A 41 -7.37 -33.98 -61.23
N PRO A 42 -8.60 -34.23 -61.78
CA PRO A 42 -9.31 -33.66 -62.93
C PRO A 42 -10.79 -33.22 -62.74
N TYR A 43 -11.25 -32.56 -63.79
CA TYR A 43 -12.45 -31.75 -64.03
C TYR A 43 -13.76 -32.55 -64.23
N ILE A 44 -14.89 -32.02 -63.72
CA ILE A 44 -16.27 -32.43 -64.06
C ILE A 44 -17.08 -31.16 -64.39
N PRO A 45 -17.97 -31.17 -65.41
CA PRO A 45 -18.56 -29.95 -65.98
C PRO A 45 -19.55 -29.23 -65.05
N ALA A 46 -19.63 -27.90 -65.24
CA ALA A 46 -20.47 -26.97 -64.51
C ALA A 46 -21.97 -27.23 -64.72
N ASN A 47 -22.71 -27.28 -63.60
CA ASN A 47 -24.14 -27.03 -63.60
C ASN A 47 -24.44 -25.89 -62.64
N SER A 48 -24.99 -24.82 -63.19
CA SER A 48 -25.34 -23.58 -62.52
C SER A 48 -26.50 -23.80 -61.56
N ASN A 49 -26.26 -23.63 -60.26
CA ASN A 49 -27.30 -23.29 -59.29
C ASN A 49 -26.69 -22.40 -58.21
N SER A 50 -27.16 -21.16 -58.18
CA SER A 50 -26.92 -20.16 -57.14
C SER A 50 -27.33 -20.74 -55.79
N SER A 51 -26.37 -20.95 -54.88
CA SER A 51 -26.65 -21.30 -53.48
C SER A 51 -26.20 -20.18 -52.57
N GLU A 52 -27.21 -19.55 -51.98
CA GLU A 52 -27.15 -18.49 -50.97
C GLU A 52 -26.40 -18.99 -49.72
N SER A 53 -25.35 -18.29 -49.30
CA SER A 53 -24.57 -18.65 -48.11
C SER A 53 -25.40 -18.47 -46.84
N PRO A 54 -25.51 -19.48 -45.94
CA PRO A 54 -26.28 -19.34 -44.72
C PRO A 54 -25.56 -18.41 -43.74
N LYS A 55 -26.17 -17.28 -43.40
CA LYS A 55 -25.73 -16.43 -42.28
C LYS A 55 -25.78 -17.24 -40.99
N LYS A 56 -24.63 -17.65 -40.46
CA LYS A 56 -24.51 -18.30 -39.15
C LYS A 56 -25.05 -17.36 -38.07
N LYS A 57 -26.22 -17.66 -37.53
CA LYS A 57 -26.81 -16.98 -36.38
C LYS A 57 -26.00 -17.39 -35.14
N ILE A 58 -25.13 -16.51 -34.66
CA ILE A 58 -24.36 -16.76 -33.43
C ILE A 58 -25.38 -16.82 -32.27
N PRO A 59 -25.38 -17.87 -31.44
CA PRO A 59 -26.36 -18.02 -30.38
C PRO A 59 -26.13 -16.95 -29.31
N LEU A 60 -27.00 -15.93 -29.29
CA LEU A 60 -26.93 -14.76 -28.42
C LEU A 60 -26.76 -15.12 -26.93
N LYS A 61 -27.29 -16.27 -26.48
CA LYS A 61 -27.12 -16.77 -25.10
C LYS A 61 -25.67 -17.15 -24.76
N ALA A 62 -24.88 -17.62 -25.73
CA ALA A 62 -23.46 -17.90 -25.54
C ALA A 62 -22.63 -16.61 -25.45
N ILE A 63 -23.03 -15.56 -26.18
CA ILE A 63 -22.41 -14.23 -26.08
C ILE A 63 -22.70 -13.63 -24.70
N ILE A 64 -23.95 -13.67 -24.25
CA ILE A 64 -24.36 -13.15 -22.93
C ILE A 64 -23.65 -13.93 -21.80
N GLY A 65 -23.58 -15.26 -21.89
CA GLY A 65 -22.84 -16.08 -20.93
C GLY A 65 -21.34 -15.77 -20.89
N GLY A 66 -20.72 -15.56 -22.06
CA GLY A 66 -19.31 -15.17 -22.16
C GLY A 66 -19.03 -13.79 -21.56
N ILE A 67 -19.89 -12.81 -21.82
CA ILE A 67 -19.76 -11.46 -21.24
C ILE A 67 -19.91 -11.52 -19.72
N LEU A 68 -20.89 -12.26 -19.20
CA LEU A 68 -21.09 -12.39 -17.75
C LEU A 68 -19.87 -13.03 -17.07
N ALA A 69 -19.29 -14.08 -17.66
CA ALA A 69 -18.08 -14.72 -17.15
C ALA A 69 -16.86 -13.77 -17.15
N ILE A 70 -16.68 -12.98 -18.21
CA ILE A 70 -15.60 -11.97 -18.29
C ILE A 70 -15.78 -10.90 -17.23
N ILE A 71 -17.00 -10.41 -17.02
CA ILE A 71 -17.30 -9.42 -15.97
C ILE A 71 -17.00 -10.00 -14.59
N ILE A 72 -17.40 -11.25 -14.31
CA ILE A 72 -17.10 -11.91 -13.04
C ILE A 72 -15.57 -12.05 -12.85
N ILE A 73 -14.83 -12.48 -13.88
CA ILE A 73 -13.36 -12.58 -13.82
C ILE A 73 -12.73 -11.21 -13.60
N LEU A 74 -13.19 -10.17 -14.29
CA LEU A 74 -12.72 -8.79 -14.10
C LEU A 74 -13.00 -8.28 -12.69
N VAL A 75 -14.20 -8.53 -12.14
CA VAL A 75 -14.54 -8.15 -10.77
C VAL A 75 -13.68 -8.93 -9.78
N VAL A 76 -13.45 -10.22 -10.01
CA VAL A 76 -12.55 -11.02 -9.16
C VAL A 76 -11.10 -10.51 -9.26
N PHE A 77 -10.61 -10.10 -10.43
CA PHE A 77 -9.25 -9.58 -10.58
C PHE A 77 -9.04 -8.14 -10.11
N LEU A 78 -10.01 -7.27 -10.32
CA LEU A 78 -9.88 -5.84 -10.00
C LEU A 78 -10.40 -5.49 -8.62
N VAL A 79 -11.36 -6.26 -8.08
CA VAL A 79 -12.00 -5.97 -6.80
C VAL A 79 -11.57 -7.00 -5.77
N VAL A 80 -11.73 -8.30 -6.05
CA VAL A 80 -11.49 -9.33 -5.04
C VAL A 80 -10.00 -9.58 -4.82
N LEU A 81 -9.19 -9.76 -5.87
CA LEU A 81 -7.77 -10.09 -5.77
C LEU A 81 -6.94 -9.06 -4.98
N PRO A 82 -7.14 -7.73 -5.12
CA PRO A 82 -6.49 -6.74 -4.26
C PRO A 82 -6.94 -6.83 -2.79
N LEU A 83 -8.20 -7.21 -2.52
CA LEU A 83 -8.74 -7.34 -1.17
C LEU A 83 -8.21 -8.57 -0.40
N ILE A 84 -7.75 -9.61 -1.11
CA ILE A 84 -7.17 -10.84 -0.52
C ILE A 84 -5.65 -10.90 -0.58
N SER A 85 -5.00 -9.96 -1.27
CA SER A 85 -3.56 -10.02 -1.47
C SER A 85 -2.82 -9.10 -0.49
N PRO A 86 -1.89 -9.61 0.34
CA PRO A 86 -1.04 -8.79 1.20
C PRO A 86 -0.01 -7.95 0.40
N HIS A 87 -0.21 -7.74 -0.90
CA HIS A 87 0.73 -7.10 -1.83
C HIS A 87 0.81 -5.57 -1.67
N GLY A 88 -0.15 -4.91 -1.03
CA GLY A 88 -0.10 -3.45 -0.86
C GLY A 88 1.14 -2.95 -0.09
N VAL A 89 1.54 -3.68 0.96
CA VAL A 89 2.75 -3.34 1.74
C VAL A 89 4.07 -3.60 1.00
N SER A 90 4.05 -4.33 -0.12
CA SER A 90 5.25 -4.54 -0.93
C SER A 90 5.67 -3.28 -1.71
N ALA A 91 4.72 -2.38 -1.99
CA ALA A 91 4.98 -1.10 -2.66
C ALA A 91 5.62 -0.05 -1.73
N LEU A 92 5.65 -0.28 -0.42
CA LEU A 92 6.23 0.66 0.55
C LEU A 92 7.73 0.89 0.31
N ALA A 93 8.47 -0.13 -0.13
CA ALA A 93 9.89 0.02 -0.44
C ALA A 93 10.12 0.97 -1.62
N SER A 94 9.27 0.91 -2.66
CA SER A 94 9.34 1.86 -3.78
C SER A 94 8.96 3.28 -3.36
N THR A 95 7.95 3.44 -2.50
CA THR A 95 7.59 4.76 -1.95
C THR A 95 8.75 5.33 -1.14
N ALA A 96 9.35 4.56 -0.23
CA ALA A 96 10.51 4.99 0.54
C ALA A 96 11.71 5.35 -0.33
N GLN A 97 11.96 4.59 -1.41
CA GLN A 97 13.00 4.94 -2.37
C GLN A 97 12.71 6.26 -3.11
N SER A 98 11.44 6.54 -3.44
CA SER A 98 11.05 7.80 -4.06
C SER A 98 11.20 8.98 -3.11
N GLU A 99 10.81 8.82 -1.84
CA GLU A 99 10.82 9.88 -0.84
C GLU A 99 12.22 10.16 -0.27
N PHE A 100 13.03 9.12 -0.06
CA PHE A 100 14.30 9.19 0.69
C PHE A 100 15.54 8.85 -0.14
N GLY A 101 15.37 8.42 -1.40
CA GLY A 101 16.46 7.90 -2.21
C GLY A 101 17.00 6.56 -1.68
N GLY A 102 18.17 6.15 -2.18
CA GLY A 102 18.83 4.93 -1.73
C GLY A 102 18.16 3.63 -2.21
N LYS A 103 18.44 2.52 -1.50
CA LYS A 103 17.87 1.20 -1.78
C LYS A 103 17.06 0.74 -0.57
N TRP A 104 15.82 0.35 -0.81
CA TRP A 104 14.88 -0.07 0.22
C TRP A 104 14.33 -1.45 -0.08
N VAL A 105 14.09 -2.23 0.98
CA VAL A 105 13.58 -3.59 0.89
C VAL A 105 12.55 -3.81 1.99
N THR A 106 11.43 -4.43 1.63
CA THR A 106 10.45 -4.90 2.61
C THR A 106 10.91 -6.21 3.24
N ALA A 107 11.00 -6.25 4.57
CA ALA A 107 11.37 -7.44 5.33
C ALA A 107 10.21 -8.45 5.33
N LYS A 108 10.11 -9.27 4.28
CA LYS A 108 8.95 -10.14 4.03
C LYS A 108 8.56 -11.09 5.16
N CYS A 109 9.53 -11.54 5.98
CA CYS A 109 9.27 -12.40 7.14
C CYS A 109 8.78 -11.63 8.39
N LYS A 110 8.76 -10.29 8.33
CA LYS A 110 8.34 -9.38 9.42
C LYS A 110 7.27 -8.39 8.96
N SER A 111 6.70 -8.61 7.77
CA SER A 111 5.62 -7.81 7.20
C SER A 111 4.48 -8.74 6.80
N GLY A 112 3.24 -8.26 6.89
CA GLY A 112 2.07 -9.08 6.59
C GLY A 112 0.77 -8.46 7.08
N THR A 113 -0.23 -9.32 7.22
CA THR A 113 -1.55 -8.99 7.75
C THR A 113 -1.94 -9.95 8.86
N ALA A 114 -2.73 -9.51 9.82
CA ALA A 114 -3.34 -10.38 10.82
C ALA A 114 -4.86 -10.15 10.84
N SER A 115 -5.64 -11.22 10.85
CA SER A 115 -7.11 -11.16 10.87
C SER A 115 -7.65 -11.88 12.10
N TYR A 116 -8.54 -11.20 12.82
CA TYR A 116 -9.14 -11.73 14.05
C TYR A 116 -10.08 -12.90 13.75
N MET A 117 -9.97 -13.97 14.52
CA MET A 117 -10.72 -15.21 14.31
C MET A 117 -11.96 -15.37 15.21
N GLY A 118 -12.20 -14.41 16.13
CA GLY A 118 -13.37 -14.43 17.02
C GLY A 118 -13.16 -15.09 18.38
N ASN A 119 -12.01 -15.73 18.60
CA ASN A 119 -11.68 -16.50 19.81
C ASN A 119 -10.44 -16.00 20.57
N GLY A 120 -10.02 -14.74 20.35
CA GLY A 120 -8.76 -14.21 20.89
C GLY A 120 -7.51 -14.54 20.04
N GLU A 121 -7.66 -15.34 18.99
CA GLU A 121 -6.59 -15.69 18.07
C GLU A 121 -6.66 -14.90 16.76
N TYR A 122 -5.50 -14.79 16.11
CA TYR A 122 -5.31 -14.16 14.82
C TYR A 122 -4.71 -15.13 13.83
N LYS A 123 -5.25 -15.13 12.60
CA LYS A 123 -4.57 -15.69 11.43
C LYS A 123 -3.59 -14.63 10.94
N VAL A 124 -2.29 -14.90 11.04
CA VAL A 124 -1.22 -14.01 10.60
C VAL A 124 -0.63 -14.53 9.29
N GLU A 125 -0.66 -13.70 8.24
CA GLU A 125 -0.18 -14.03 6.90
C GLU A 125 1.01 -13.12 6.54
N TYR A 126 2.21 -13.69 6.53
CA TYR A 126 3.43 -12.98 6.19
C TYR A 126 3.65 -12.89 4.68
N LEU A 127 4.38 -11.86 4.23
CA LEU A 127 4.70 -11.66 2.81
C LEU A 127 5.61 -12.73 2.21
N ASN A 128 6.26 -13.54 3.04
CA ASN A 128 7.02 -14.70 2.57
C ASN A 128 6.12 -15.93 2.31
N GLY A 129 4.81 -15.83 2.54
CA GLY A 129 3.82 -16.90 2.39
C GLY A 129 3.61 -17.76 3.65
N THR A 130 4.32 -17.47 4.74
CA THR A 130 4.11 -18.17 6.03
C THR A 130 2.79 -17.74 6.63
N VAL A 131 2.02 -18.71 7.13
CA VAL A 131 0.78 -18.48 7.87
C VAL A 131 0.94 -19.08 9.26
N VAL A 132 0.65 -18.29 10.30
CA VAL A 132 0.63 -18.75 11.69
C VAL A 132 -0.66 -18.33 12.38
N TYR A 133 -0.96 -18.99 13.49
CA TYR A 133 -2.11 -18.72 14.33
C TYR A 133 -1.60 -18.37 15.71
N GLU A 134 -1.84 -17.13 16.15
CA GLU A 134 -1.22 -16.58 17.35
C GLU A 134 -2.28 -15.85 18.18
N SER A 135 -2.15 -15.93 19.51
CA SER A 135 -2.94 -15.08 20.40
C SER A 135 -2.53 -13.62 20.21
N TYR A 136 -3.44 -12.68 20.45
CA TYR A 136 -3.12 -11.25 20.34
C TYR A 136 -1.85 -10.84 21.12
N ASN A 137 -1.69 -11.38 22.33
CA ASN A 137 -0.54 -11.08 23.20
C ASN A 137 0.78 -11.67 22.69
N SER A 138 0.73 -12.65 21.79
CA SER A 138 1.91 -13.26 21.15
C SER A 138 2.37 -12.49 19.92
N LEU A 139 1.55 -11.57 19.39
CA LEU A 139 1.83 -10.83 18.15
C LEU A 139 3.01 -9.89 18.36
N GLN A 140 4.20 -10.32 17.95
CA GLN A 140 5.46 -9.58 18.18
C GLN A 140 5.46 -8.16 17.59
N PHE A 141 4.63 -7.89 16.58
CA PHE A 141 4.56 -6.55 15.99
C PHE A 141 3.91 -5.53 16.93
N THR A 142 2.96 -5.91 17.80
CA THR A 142 2.33 -4.96 18.74
C THR A 142 3.34 -4.34 19.70
N ASN A 143 4.42 -5.06 19.98
CA ASN A 143 5.51 -4.56 20.81
C ASN A 143 6.42 -3.57 20.07
N LEU A 144 6.54 -3.62 18.74
CA LEU A 144 7.53 -2.81 18.00
C LEU A 144 7.27 -1.29 18.03
N LEU A 145 6.03 -0.88 18.27
CA LEU A 145 5.63 0.52 18.42
C LEU A 145 5.33 0.90 19.86
N SER A 146 5.54 -0.02 20.82
CA SER A 146 5.56 0.39 22.23
C SER A 146 6.64 1.46 22.39
N PRO A 147 6.29 2.65 22.89
CA PRO A 147 7.22 3.76 22.92
C PRO A 147 8.48 3.33 23.69
N PRO A 148 9.70 3.54 23.16
CA PRO A 148 10.94 3.35 23.93
C PRO A 148 11.06 4.38 25.09
N PHE A 149 10.01 5.13 25.38
CA PHE A 149 10.00 6.34 26.20
C PHE A 149 9.38 6.15 27.60
N SER A 150 8.93 4.96 27.97
CA SER A 150 8.38 4.71 29.31
C SER A 150 9.36 3.90 30.17
N GLY A 151 10.09 4.61 31.03
CA GLY A 151 10.77 4.03 32.20
C GLY A 151 9.82 3.51 33.28
N SER A 152 8.53 3.36 32.97
CA SER A 152 7.53 2.79 33.88
C SER A 152 6.70 1.75 33.13
N SER A 153 6.51 0.61 33.78
CA SER A 153 5.61 -0.48 33.40
C SER A 153 4.11 -0.10 33.37
N ALA A 154 3.79 1.19 33.15
CA ALA A 154 2.46 1.76 33.40
C ALA A 154 1.59 1.94 32.14
N TYR A 155 2.12 1.71 30.94
CA TYR A 155 1.34 1.79 29.70
C TYR A 155 1.65 0.60 28.79
N GLN A 156 1.34 -0.61 29.25
CA GLN A 156 0.91 -1.60 28.27
C GLN A 156 -0.51 -1.19 27.89
N ILE A 157 -0.70 -0.81 26.63
CA ILE A 157 -2.06 -0.66 26.13
C ILE A 157 -2.62 -2.06 25.99
N ILE A 158 -3.17 -2.58 27.09
CA ILE A 158 -3.97 -3.80 27.07
C ILE A 158 -5.30 -3.38 26.46
N TYR A 159 -5.37 -3.40 25.13
CA TYR A 159 -6.64 -3.26 24.45
C TYR A 159 -7.47 -4.50 24.82
N ASN A 160 -8.50 -4.32 25.66
CA ASN A 160 -9.56 -5.33 25.86
C ASN A 160 -10.44 -5.51 24.60
N ALA A 161 -9.98 -4.98 23.46
CA ALA A 161 -10.71 -4.69 22.25
C ALA A 161 -9.82 -5.04 21.04
N TYR A 162 -10.05 -6.23 20.49
CA TYR A 162 -9.22 -6.79 19.42
C TYR A 162 -9.58 -6.17 18.05
N PRO A 163 -8.61 -5.57 17.31
CA PRO A 163 -8.87 -5.11 15.95
C PRO A 163 -9.24 -6.27 15.05
N SER A 164 -10.22 -6.07 14.16
CA SER A 164 -10.66 -7.09 13.21
C SER A 164 -9.58 -7.43 12.19
N LYS A 165 -8.78 -6.42 11.81
CA LYS A 165 -7.67 -6.55 10.88
C LYS A 165 -6.49 -5.71 11.35
N VAL A 166 -5.28 -6.24 11.21
CA VAL A 166 -4.02 -5.52 11.40
C VAL A 166 -3.18 -5.69 10.14
N VAL A 167 -2.53 -4.62 9.72
CA VAL A 167 -1.50 -4.62 8.70
C VAL A 167 -0.20 -4.18 9.35
N PHE A 168 0.91 -4.84 9.06
CA PHE A 168 2.20 -4.47 9.63
C PHE A 168 3.30 -4.61 8.59
N SER A 169 4.29 -3.72 8.65
CA SER A 169 5.43 -3.81 7.76
C SER A 169 6.70 -3.24 8.37
N ILE A 170 7.83 -3.88 8.08
CA ILE A 170 9.15 -3.33 8.29
C ILE A 170 9.81 -3.18 6.92
N ILE A 171 10.17 -1.96 6.56
CA ILE A 171 11.03 -1.69 5.41
C ILE A 171 12.38 -1.22 5.93
N ASN A 172 13.46 -1.77 5.38
CA ASN A 172 14.81 -1.40 5.73
C ASN A 172 15.54 -0.89 4.49
N GLY A 173 16.39 0.11 4.68
CA GLY A 173 17.12 0.72 3.58
C GLY A 173 18.36 1.46 4.03
N THR A 174 18.84 2.30 3.14
CA THR A 174 19.94 3.23 3.41
C THR A 174 19.51 4.63 3.00
N ALA A 175 19.53 5.55 3.96
CA ALA A 175 19.30 6.97 3.72
C ALA A 175 20.49 7.73 4.31
N ASN A 176 21.03 8.70 3.58
CA ASN A 176 22.20 9.49 4.01
C ASN A 176 23.42 8.64 4.46
N GLY A 177 23.60 7.45 3.87
CA GLY A 177 24.70 6.54 4.22
C GLY A 177 24.47 5.71 5.50
N GLU A 178 23.33 5.88 6.18
CA GLU A 178 23.00 5.17 7.41
C GLU A 178 21.96 4.08 7.16
N LYS A 179 22.07 2.99 7.91
CA LYS A 179 21.05 1.93 7.92
C LYS A 179 19.80 2.45 8.63
N THR A 180 18.69 2.45 7.91
CA THR A 180 17.42 3.01 8.36
C THR A 180 16.30 1.97 8.27
N TYR A 181 15.30 2.15 9.13
CA TYR A 181 14.10 1.33 9.17
C TYR A 181 12.87 2.22 9.20
N ILE A 182 11.80 1.82 8.52
CA ILE A 182 10.47 2.36 8.73
C ILE A 182 9.58 1.19 9.13
N ILE A 183 9.00 1.29 10.32
CA ILE A 183 8.15 0.29 10.95
C ILE A 183 6.74 0.86 10.94
N LEU A 184 5.79 0.11 10.39
CA LEU A 184 4.40 0.54 10.22
C LEU A 184 3.48 -0.50 10.82
N ILE A 185 2.47 -0.04 11.58
CA ILE A 185 1.36 -0.85 12.04
C ILE A 185 0.08 -0.08 11.81
N GLY A 186 -0.91 -0.78 11.29
CA GLY A 186 -2.23 -0.26 11.04
C GLY A 186 -3.24 -1.22 11.65
N ALA A 187 -4.19 -0.71 12.41
CA ALA A 187 -5.27 -1.50 12.99
C ALA A 187 -6.63 -0.98 12.52
N TYR A 188 -7.54 -1.91 12.25
CA TYR A 188 -8.91 -1.62 11.84
C TYR A 188 -9.90 -2.37 12.75
N TRP A 189 -10.93 -1.67 13.20
CA TRP A 189 -12.05 -2.22 13.96
C TRP A 189 -13.34 -2.15 13.14
N ASN A 190 -14.09 -3.26 13.06
CA ASN A 190 -15.39 -3.31 12.38
C ASN A 190 -16.57 -2.85 13.27
N TYR A 191 -16.29 -2.21 14.40
CA TYR A 191 -17.29 -1.72 15.35
C TYR A 191 -16.91 -0.33 15.89
N THR A 192 -17.91 0.41 16.34
CA THR A 192 -17.77 1.70 17.02
C THR A 192 -18.70 1.76 18.24
N PRO A 193 -18.26 2.30 19.40
CA PRO A 193 -16.93 2.84 19.66
C PRO A 193 -15.85 1.75 19.72
N SER A 194 -14.67 2.08 19.22
CA SER A 194 -13.43 1.31 19.26
C SER A 194 -12.33 2.14 19.94
N PRO A 195 -11.20 1.54 20.34
CA PRO A 195 -10.06 2.30 20.85
C PRO A 195 -9.60 3.42 19.89
N ALA A 196 -9.61 3.17 18.57
CA ALA A 196 -9.33 4.21 17.57
C ALA A 196 -10.32 5.38 17.66
N SER A 197 -11.62 5.10 17.78
CA SER A 197 -12.65 6.15 17.90
C SER A 197 -12.50 7.01 19.15
N GLU A 198 -11.99 6.43 20.25
CA GLU A 198 -11.76 7.17 21.49
C GLU A 198 -10.63 8.18 21.29
N THR A 199 -9.48 7.73 20.79
CA THR A 199 -8.35 8.61 20.45
C THR A 199 -8.73 9.66 19.41
N TYR A 200 -9.44 9.25 18.36
CA TYR A 200 -9.95 10.15 17.33
C TYR A 200 -10.85 11.24 17.92
N SER A 201 -11.76 10.90 18.82
CA SER A 201 -12.65 11.89 19.44
C SER A 201 -11.88 12.99 20.19
N VAL A 202 -10.78 12.62 20.88
CA VAL A 202 -9.92 13.56 21.60
C VAL A 202 -9.19 14.48 20.61
N ILE A 203 -8.49 13.91 19.63
CA ILE A 203 -7.71 14.70 18.67
C ILE A 203 -8.63 15.60 17.83
N ASN A 204 -9.74 15.06 17.34
CA ASN A 204 -10.74 15.83 16.61
C ASN A 204 -11.29 16.98 17.46
N SER A 205 -11.55 16.78 18.76
CA SER A 205 -12.03 17.85 19.65
C SER A 205 -11.04 19.02 19.79
N ILE A 206 -9.74 18.72 19.72
CA ILE A 206 -8.66 19.72 19.76
C ILE A 206 -8.58 20.45 18.41
N LEU A 207 -8.57 19.70 17.30
CA LEU A 207 -8.44 20.24 15.94
C LEU A 207 -9.66 21.05 15.49
N SER A 208 -10.87 20.62 15.86
CA SER A 208 -12.12 21.29 15.47
C SER A 208 -12.42 22.54 16.29
N ASN A 209 -11.77 22.72 17.45
CA ASN A 209 -11.96 23.88 18.30
C ASN A 209 -10.87 24.94 18.06
N SER A 210 -11.26 26.02 17.37
CA SER A 210 -10.36 27.13 17.01
C SER A 210 -9.69 27.82 18.20
N SER A 211 -10.23 27.68 19.42
CA SER A 211 -9.61 28.23 20.63
C SER A 211 -8.25 27.56 20.97
N TYR A 212 -7.99 26.35 20.46
CA TYR A 212 -6.70 25.69 20.66
C TYR A 212 -5.65 26.04 19.61
N SER A 213 -6.01 26.70 18.51
CA SER A 213 -5.09 27.01 17.39
C SER A 213 -3.81 27.72 17.81
N ALA A 214 -3.93 28.73 18.69
CA ALA A 214 -2.78 29.45 19.24
C ALA A 214 -1.89 28.57 20.13
N SER A 215 -2.51 27.68 20.91
CA SER A 215 -1.79 26.74 21.79
C SER A 215 -1.03 25.70 20.98
N ILE A 216 -1.63 25.18 19.90
CA ILE A 216 -0.99 24.26 18.96
C ILE A 216 0.21 24.96 18.30
N SER A 217 0.02 26.16 17.76
CA SER A 217 1.09 26.93 17.13
C SER A 217 2.25 27.22 18.10
N ALA A 218 1.93 27.51 19.36
CA ALA A 218 2.95 27.72 20.39
C ALA A 218 3.73 26.43 20.70
N ALA A 219 3.05 25.28 20.79
CA ALA A 219 3.68 23.98 20.99
C ALA A 219 4.59 23.60 19.82
N GLU A 220 4.17 23.83 18.57
CA GLU A 220 4.99 23.62 17.38
C GLU A 220 6.24 24.52 17.39
N ALA A 221 6.10 25.80 17.73
CA ALA A 221 7.22 26.72 17.85
C ALA A 221 8.19 26.32 18.97
N GLN A 222 7.67 25.87 20.11
CA GLN A 222 8.49 25.37 21.22
C GLN A 222 9.25 24.10 20.83
N ALA A 223 8.59 23.11 20.22
CA ALA A 223 9.23 21.90 19.72
C ALA A 223 10.35 22.24 18.73
N LYS A 224 10.08 23.17 17.79
CA LYS A 224 11.05 23.64 16.81
C LYS A 224 12.27 24.28 17.46
N SER A 225 12.09 25.04 18.54
CA SER A 225 13.22 25.63 19.30
C SER A 225 14.15 24.57 19.91
N GLN A 226 13.66 23.34 20.11
CA GLN A 226 14.41 22.19 20.61
C GLN A 226 14.94 21.29 19.49
N GLY A 227 14.75 21.67 18.22
CA GLY A 227 15.15 20.86 17.06
C GLY A 227 14.20 19.68 16.79
N ILE A 228 12.93 19.81 17.19
CA ILE A 228 11.87 18.82 16.95
C ILE A 228 10.86 19.43 15.97
N CYS A 229 10.57 18.74 14.87
CA CYS A 229 9.37 19.00 14.10
C CYS A 229 8.20 18.36 14.84
N PHE A 230 7.15 19.13 15.12
CA PHE A 230 5.88 18.64 15.65
C PHE A 230 4.77 19.19 14.77
N VAL A 231 3.78 18.36 14.46
CA VAL A 231 2.59 18.73 13.70
C VAL A 231 1.39 18.03 14.33
N LEU A 232 0.29 18.76 14.49
CA LEU A 232 -1.02 18.21 14.81
C LEU A 232 -2.01 18.65 13.73
N SER A 233 -2.57 17.72 12.96
CA SER A 233 -3.37 18.06 11.78
C SER A 233 -4.25 16.90 11.31
N SER A 234 -4.89 17.06 10.15
CA SER A 234 -5.70 16.03 9.50
C SER A 234 -5.17 15.74 8.09
N PHE A 235 -5.13 14.48 7.70
CA PHE A 235 -4.67 14.03 6.38
C PHE A 235 -5.36 12.72 6.00
N ASN A 236 -5.91 12.62 4.78
CA ASN A 236 -6.59 11.41 4.28
C ASN A 236 -7.66 10.83 5.23
N GLY A 237 -8.43 11.69 5.91
CA GLY A 237 -9.46 11.26 6.85
C GLY A 237 -8.93 10.74 8.19
N LEU A 238 -7.61 10.84 8.43
CA LEU A 238 -6.98 10.61 9.72
C LEU A 238 -6.71 11.95 10.39
N ASP A 239 -7.06 12.07 11.67
CA ASP A 239 -6.50 13.08 12.53
C ASP A 239 -5.22 12.52 13.15
N TYR A 240 -4.14 13.27 13.07
CA TYR A 240 -2.81 12.75 13.38
C TYR A 240 -1.95 13.74 14.13
N TYR A 241 -1.00 13.20 14.89
CA TYR A 241 0.18 13.93 15.32
C TYR A 241 1.43 13.31 14.71
N TYR A 242 2.39 14.16 14.43
CA TYR A 242 3.65 13.79 13.81
C TYR A 242 4.80 14.48 14.53
N THR A 243 5.87 13.73 14.77
CA THR A 243 7.12 14.26 15.28
C THR A 243 8.31 13.77 14.47
N SER A 244 9.33 14.60 14.31
CA SER A 244 10.65 14.13 13.88
C SER A 244 11.78 14.97 14.45
N THR A 245 12.95 14.36 14.62
CA THR A 245 14.14 15.05 15.08
C THR A 245 15.41 14.35 14.63
N ALA A 246 16.44 15.15 14.35
CA ALA A 246 17.83 14.71 14.20
C ALA A 246 18.72 15.32 15.29
N ASN A 247 18.12 15.82 16.38
CA ASN A 247 18.85 16.39 17.49
C ASN A 247 19.50 15.27 18.31
N THR A 248 20.79 15.01 18.05
CA THR A 248 21.55 13.92 18.68
C THR A 248 21.67 14.07 20.20
N THR A 249 21.63 15.28 20.74
CA THR A 249 21.62 15.51 22.19
C THR A 249 20.37 14.91 22.83
N LEU A 250 19.20 15.12 22.22
CA LEU A 250 17.94 14.53 22.69
C LEU A 250 17.94 13.01 22.48
N LEU A 251 18.35 12.56 21.30
CA LEU A 251 18.33 11.14 20.93
C LEU A 251 19.29 10.29 21.77
N SER A 252 20.41 10.87 22.24
CA SER A 252 21.36 10.18 23.12
C SER A 252 20.80 9.83 24.50
N GLN A 253 19.70 10.47 24.90
CA GLN A 253 19.04 10.22 26.19
C GLN A 253 18.04 9.05 26.12
N LEU A 254 17.78 8.51 24.92
CA LEU A 254 16.79 7.45 24.74
C LEU A 254 17.31 6.09 25.22
N PRO A 255 16.55 5.35 26.04
CA PRO A 255 16.97 4.03 26.52
C PRO A 255 16.76 2.98 25.42
N ILE A 256 17.71 2.90 24.48
CA ILE A 256 17.67 1.91 23.39
C ILE A 256 17.92 0.48 23.93
N SER A 257 18.58 0.36 25.09
CA SER A 257 19.00 -0.90 25.73
C SER A 257 17.85 -1.83 26.17
N SER A 258 16.60 -1.37 26.14
CA SER A 258 15.40 -2.18 26.44
C SER A 258 14.34 -2.16 25.32
N SER A 259 14.71 -1.67 24.13
CA SER A 259 13.75 -1.48 23.05
C SER A 259 13.62 -2.72 22.13
N PRO A 260 12.41 -2.99 21.61
CA PRO A 260 12.17 -3.97 20.55
C PRO A 260 13.06 -3.77 19.30
N LEU A 261 13.59 -2.56 19.10
CA LEU A 261 14.49 -2.21 17.99
C LEU A 261 15.82 -2.97 18.02
N GLN A 262 16.24 -3.50 19.17
CA GLN A 262 17.42 -4.38 19.23
C GLN A 262 17.23 -5.67 18.45
N SER A 263 16.00 -6.19 18.37
CA SER A 263 15.69 -7.36 17.53
C SER A 263 15.88 -7.08 16.03
N LEU A 264 16.03 -5.80 15.65
CA LEU A 264 16.37 -5.33 14.31
C LEU A 264 17.86 -4.95 14.18
N GLY A 265 18.66 -5.15 15.22
CA GLY A 265 20.07 -4.80 15.27
C GLY A 265 20.34 -3.29 15.35
N VAL A 266 19.38 -2.50 15.85
CA VAL A 266 19.56 -1.07 16.08
C VAL A 266 20.28 -0.88 17.43
N THR A 267 21.46 -0.28 17.39
CA THR A 267 22.29 -0.02 18.58
C THR A 267 22.38 1.46 18.96
N SER A 268 22.03 2.35 18.03
CA SER A 268 22.00 3.80 18.20
C SER A 268 20.94 4.42 17.30
N ILE A 269 20.44 5.60 17.68
CA ILE A 269 19.46 6.37 16.90
C ILE A 269 20.07 7.74 16.57
N SER A 270 20.32 8.00 15.30
CA SER A 270 20.87 9.29 14.79
C SER A 270 19.77 10.29 14.43
N ALA A 271 18.60 9.77 14.07
CA ALA A 271 17.40 10.53 13.73
C ALA A 271 16.16 9.67 13.97
N LEU A 272 15.04 10.31 14.26
CA LEU A 272 13.77 9.64 14.55
C LEU A 272 12.61 10.39 13.90
N GLY A 273 11.63 9.66 13.39
CA GLY A 273 10.31 10.17 13.03
C GLY A 273 9.22 9.26 13.59
N ALA A 274 8.15 9.84 14.12
CA ALA A 274 6.99 9.12 14.60
C ALA A 274 5.72 9.78 14.09
N PHE A 275 4.77 8.98 13.60
CA PHE A 275 3.46 9.41 13.15
C PHE A 275 2.42 8.51 13.80
N GLU A 276 1.34 9.11 14.29
CA GLU A 276 0.16 8.40 14.78
C GLU A 276 -1.07 9.08 14.21
N GLY A 277 -1.86 8.36 13.43
CA GLY A 277 -3.06 8.85 12.78
C GLY A 277 -4.26 7.97 13.08
N VAL A 278 -5.38 8.58 13.41
CA VAL A 278 -6.59 7.89 13.86
C VAL A 278 -7.84 8.39 13.15
N SER A 279 -8.81 7.51 13.00
CA SER A 279 -10.18 7.82 12.58
C SER A 279 -11.19 7.11 13.50
N ASN A 280 -12.46 7.07 13.12
CA ASN A 280 -13.49 6.34 13.87
C ASN A 280 -13.20 4.84 14.01
N ASN A 281 -12.42 4.25 13.13
CA ASN A 281 -12.22 2.80 13.08
C ASN A 281 -10.82 2.37 12.63
N GLU A 282 -9.94 3.31 12.31
CA GLU A 282 -8.56 3.05 11.89
C GLU A 282 -7.57 3.73 12.83
N GLU A 283 -6.45 3.07 13.09
CA GLU A 283 -5.27 3.61 13.76
C GLU A 283 -4.05 3.23 12.93
N ILE A 284 -3.18 4.20 12.63
CA ILE A 284 -1.95 4.00 11.87
C ILE A 284 -0.80 4.65 12.62
N ALA A 285 0.17 3.81 12.96
CA ALA A 285 1.36 4.18 13.68
C ALA A 285 2.60 3.88 12.82
N VAL A 286 3.49 4.85 12.68
CA VAL A 286 4.74 4.73 11.90
C VAL A 286 5.92 5.21 12.73
N LEU A 287 6.98 4.41 12.77
CA LEU A 287 8.26 4.75 13.39
C LEU A 287 9.38 4.66 12.33
N ALA A 288 10.00 5.79 12.04
CA ALA A 288 11.19 5.91 11.20
C ALA A 288 12.43 6.02 12.08
N VAL A 289 13.36 5.08 11.94
CA VAL A 289 14.59 4.96 12.74
C VAL A 289 15.80 5.30 11.87
N ASN A 290 16.71 6.12 12.40
CA ASN A 290 17.83 6.73 11.67
C ASN A 290 17.37 7.50 10.44
N LEU A 291 16.19 8.12 10.55
CA LEU A 291 15.58 8.92 9.52
C LEU A 291 14.66 9.92 10.21
N ALA A 292 14.80 11.21 9.86
CA ALA A 292 13.86 12.26 10.24
C ALA A 292 13.17 12.73 8.96
N PRO A 293 12.05 12.08 8.54
CA PRO A 293 11.30 12.53 7.38
C PRO A 293 10.83 13.98 7.53
N THR A 294 10.37 14.60 6.45
CA THR A 294 9.43 15.72 6.54
C THR A 294 8.02 15.18 6.78
N ASN A 295 7.11 16.04 7.23
CA ASN A 295 5.69 15.67 7.35
C ASN A 295 5.11 15.16 6.02
N SER A 296 5.43 15.79 4.89
CA SER A 296 4.95 15.37 3.57
C SER A 296 5.48 14.01 3.14
N GLN A 297 6.76 13.72 3.41
CA GLN A 297 7.35 12.41 3.13
C GLN A 297 6.68 11.33 3.98
N MET A 298 6.40 11.63 5.25
CA MET A 298 5.68 10.70 6.13
C MET A 298 4.25 10.46 5.65
N GLN A 299 3.53 11.50 5.25
CA GLN A 299 2.18 11.40 4.66
C GLN A 299 2.15 10.54 3.40
N SER A 300 3.17 10.62 2.53
CA SER A 300 3.29 9.77 1.34
C SER A 300 3.36 8.28 1.71
N ILE A 301 4.18 7.94 2.71
CA ILE A 301 4.30 6.58 3.25
C ILE A 301 2.99 6.12 3.90
N VAL A 302 2.36 6.97 4.72
CA VAL A 302 1.08 6.68 5.40
C VAL A 302 -0.03 6.46 4.37
N SER A 303 -0.13 7.29 3.33
CA SER A 303 -1.14 7.15 2.28
C SER A 303 -1.04 5.80 1.58
N GLN A 304 0.18 5.37 1.21
CA GLN A 304 0.40 4.06 0.62
C GLN A 304 0.03 2.94 1.60
N PHE A 305 0.37 3.09 2.87
CA PHE A 305 0.09 2.08 3.89
C PHE A 305 -1.39 1.97 4.23
N GLN A 306 -2.11 3.09 4.35
CA GLN A 306 -3.54 3.15 4.63
C GLN A 306 -4.35 2.39 3.58
N SER A 307 -3.94 2.43 2.30
CA SER A 307 -4.60 1.64 1.24
C SER A 307 -4.57 0.12 1.44
N CYS A 308 -3.79 -0.37 2.41
CA CYS A 308 -3.67 -1.79 2.74
C CYS A 308 -4.62 -2.24 3.87
N LEU A 309 -5.14 -1.29 4.65
CA LEU A 309 -6.11 -1.52 5.73
C LEU A 309 -7.50 -1.79 5.16
#